data_AF-A0A3N4WL57-F1
#
_entry.id   AF-A0A3N4WL57-F1
#
_cell.length_a   1.000
_cell.length_b   1.000
_cell.length_c   1.000
_cell.angle_alpha   90.00
_cell.angle_beta   90.00
_cell.angle_gamma   90.00
#
_symmetry.space_group_name_H-M   'P 1'
#
loop_
_entity.id
_entity.type
_entity.pdbx_description
1 polymer ?
#
loop_
_entity_poly.entity_id
_entity_poly.type
_entity_poly.pdbx_seq_one_letter_code
_entity_poly.pdbx_strand_id
1 'polypeptide(L)'
;MEYNFNNIPIWKSDKPKESFVILSDSINGRIPVTRIEHWDQFPKLLEHDFFNSDGTELIFRGHRRYDWNMQPTLARIIPNGIIIEDLANKQIEYFRKTIRGRISDSSLLSIEQDEDEINELWSIGQHYGLMTPLLDWTHSPFVALFFAFSKQDQVDESDNPYRAVYILNKSKIVCDEKFSTVKLFEPRKDDYGRLVAQAGLFTVSPYQSTIENELTNAIFSDDDENPYLSSSEDEQAHLIAKYICKIYIKNTEQEKCLRFLRKMNVHHASLFPDLLGAAEYSNILISEFVKLQPRDNQVNIYEEETNFNKEKQSNKDTKSYNIPDKNLINKIKKLLDHNDKNSTNIDFLAENLKEVLIKNIQIPDWNSREPIIAKMRTELKILLRKYEYPESYWDETINSLLNIEYESLD
;
A
#
# COMPACT_ATOMS: atom_id res chain seq x y z
N MET A 1 23.05 -6.61 -1.14
CA MET A 1 23.70 -5.30 -1.37
C MET A 1 22.68 -4.25 -1.07
N GLU A 2 23.02 -3.29 -0.21
CA GLU A 2 22.13 -2.18 0.13
C GLU A 2 22.01 -1.25 -1.08
N TYR A 3 20.79 -0.82 -1.39
CA TYR A 3 20.53 0.03 -2.55
C TYR A 3 21.12 1.43 -2.30
N ASN A 4 22.14 1.82 -3.08
CA ASN A 4 22.88 3.05 -2.81
C ASN A 4 22.24 4.27 -3.49
N PHE A 5 21.40 4.99 -2.76
CA PHE A 5 20.74 6.20 -3.24
C PHE A 5 21.69 7.38 -3.52
N ASN A 6 22.95 7.35 -3.05
CA ASN A 6 23.92 8.42 -3.33
C ASN A 6 24.34 8.46 -4.80
N ASN A 7 24.18 7.35 -5.51
CA ASN A 7 24.45 7.27 -6.95
C ASN A 7 23.33 7.92 -7.79
N ILE A 8 22.20 8.25 -7.17
CA ILE A 8 21.06 8.87 -7.86
C ILE A 8 21.17 10.39 -7.71
N PRO A 9 21.23 11.14 -8.82
CA PRO A 9 21.30 12.60 -8.79
C PRO A 9 20.01 13.19 -8.23
N ILE A 10 20.16 14.26 -7.46
CA ILE A 10 19.03 15.10 -7.05
C ILE A 10 18.64 15.96 -8.26
N TRP A 11 17.34 16.12 -8.50
CA TRP A 11 16.83 17.00 -9.55
C TRP A 11 17.35 18.44 -9.41
N LYS A 12 17.94 18.97 -10.49
CA LYS A 12 18.47 20.33 -10.59
C LYS A 12 17.83 21.05 -11.76
N SER A 13 17.00 22.06 -11.47
CA SER A 13 16.30 22.84 -12.50
C SER A 13 17.25 23.62 -13.41
N ASP A 14 18.42 24.03 -12.91
CA ASP A 14 19.46 24.71 -13.70
C ASP A 14 20.21 23.76 -14.65
N LYS A 15 20.19 22.45 -14.36
CA LYS A 15 20.95 21.44 -15.10
C LYS A 15 20.17 20.13 -15.27
N PRO A 16 19.11 20.12 -16.08
CA PRO A 16 18.28 18.92 -16.29
C PRO A 16 19.04 17.78 -16.98
N LYS A 17 20.13 18.06 -17.70
CA LYS A 17 21.00 17.04 -18.33
C LYS A 17 21.78 16.20 -17.32
N GLU A 18 22.16 16.80 -16.19
CA GLU A 18 22.90 16.11 -15.11
C GLU A 18 21.96 15.53 -14.04
N SER A 19 20.64 15.60 -14.27
CA SER A 19 19.63 15.28 -13.25
C SER A 19 19.11 13.85 -13.33
N PHE A 20 19.53 13.05 -14.32
CA PHE A 20 19.08 11.67 -14.48
C PHE A 20 20.27 10.72 -14.60
N VAL A 21 20.07 9.49 -14.13
CA VAL A 21 21.03 8.39 -14.31
C VAL A 21 20.28 7.11 -14.65
N ILE A 22 20.87 6.25 -15.48
CA ILE A 22 20.37 4.89 -15.72
C ILE A 22 21.15 3.95 -14.80
N LEU A 23 20.44 3.20 -13.97
CA LEU A 23 21.04 2.20 -13.09
C LEU A 23 20.93 0.81 -13.71
N SER A 24 22.01 0.03 -13.59
CA SER A 24 22.06 -1.39 -13.97
C SER A 24 21.49 -2.29 -12.86
N ASP A 25 20.37 -1.89 -12.26
CA ASP A 25 19.67 -2.64 -11.23
C ASP A 25 18.43 -3.37 -11.78
N SER A 26 17.96 -4.39 -11.07
CA SER A 26 16.73 -5.12 -11.41
C SER A 26 15.45 -4.36 -11.06
N ILE A 27 15.56 -3.18 -10.43
CA ILE A 27 14.41 -2.41 -9.93
C ILE A 27 13.87 -1.47 -11.01
N ASN A 28 14.77 -0.81 -11.73
CA ASN A 28 14.42 0.27 -12.65
C ASN A 28 14.37 -0.16 -14.10
N GLY A 29 14.92 -1.34 -14.44
CA GLY A 29 14.78 -1.89 -15.80
C GLY A 29 15.30 -0.95 -16.89
N ARG A 30 16.41 -0.24 -16.62
CA ARG A 30 17.00 0.81 -17.48
C ARG A 30 16.20 2.12 -17.61
N ILE A 31 15.14 2.30 -16.83
CA ILE A 31 14.46 3.59 -16.75
C ILE A 31 15.37 4.60 -16.04
N PRO A 32 15.56 5.81 -16.62
CA PRO A 32 16.29 6.88 -15.97
C PRO A 32 15.61 7.31 -14.66
N VAL A 33 16.42 7.44 -13.61
CA VAL A 33 15.98 7.82 -12.27
C VAL A 33 16.55 9.17 -11.86
N THR A 34 15.77 9.91 -11.10
CA THR A 34 16.21 11.09 -10.35
C THR A 34 15.55 11.08 -8.98
N ARG A 35 15.98 11.95 -8.06
CA ARG A 35 15.36 12.06 -6.75
C ARG A 35 15.09 13.50 -6.32
N ILE A 36 14.07 13.64 -5.50
CA ILE A 36 13.76 14.85 -4.73
C ILE A 36 13.77 14.49 -3.24
N GLU A 37 14.26 15.42 -2.42
CA GLU A 37 14.45 15.18 -0.98
C GLU A 37 13.18 15.47 -0.17
N HIS A 38 12.18 16.08 -0.80
CA HIS A 38 10.92 16.40 -0.16
C HIS A 38 9.76 16.45 -1.15
N TRP A 39 8.56 16.01 -0.74
CA TRP A 39 7.39 15.90 -1.61
C TRP A 39 6.87 17.25 -2.13
N ASP A 40 7.13 18.35 -1.41
CA ASP A 40 6.74 19.72 -1.81
C ASP A 40 7.56 20.27 -2.99
N GLN A 41 8.65 19.59 -3.36
CA GLN A 41 9.46 19.91 -4.52
C GLN A 41 8.82 19.36 -5.80
N PHE A 42 7.91 18.39 -5.70
CA PHE A 42 7.28 17.74 -6.83
C PHE A 42 6.51 18.70 -7.75
N PRO A 43 5.66 19.63 -7.25
CA PRO A 43 5.00 20.62 -8.10
C PRO A 43 6.00 21.52 -8.85
N LYS A 44 7.04 22.00 -8.16
CA LYS A 44 8.08 22.86 -8.75
C LYS A 44 8.89 22.13 -9.82
N LEU A 45 9.13 20.83 -9.63
CA LEU A 45 9.75 19.98 -10.64
C LEU A 45 8.89 19.93 -11.90
N LEU A 46 7.58 19.75 -11.75
CA LEU A 46 6.64 19.67 -12.87
C LEU A 46 6.42 21.01 -13.60
N GLU A 47 6.63 22.15 -12.95
CA GLU A 47 6.56 23.48 -13.57
C GLU A 47 7.71 23.74 -14.57
N HIS A 48 8.82 22.99 -14.47
CA HIS A 48 9.98 23.17 -15.34
C HIS A 48 9.69 22.73 -16.78
N ASP A 49 10.22 23.45 -17.77
CA ASP A 49 10.02 23.21 -19.22
C ASP A 49 10.29 21.77 -19.68
N PHE A 50 11.14 21.03 -18.95
CA PHE A 50 11.39 19.61 -19.21
C PHE A 50 10.12 18.75 -19.08
N PHE A 51 9.24 19.09 -18.13
CA PHE A 51 7.98 18.40 -17.88
C PHE A 51 6.75 19.18 -18.39
N ASN A 52 6.89 20.48 -18.61
CA ASN A 52 5.81 21.38 -18.99
C ASN A 52 6.05 22.04 -20.36
N SER A 53 6.56 21.27 -21.33
CA SER A 53 6.69 21.75 -22.71
C SER A 53 5.34 21.80 -23.42
N ASP A 54 5.14 22.83 -24.26
CA ASP A 54 3.90 23.00 -25.01
C ASP A 54 3.51 21.75 -25.82
N GLY A 55 2.23 21.39 -25.76
CA GLY A 55 1.68 20.21 -26.44
C GLY A 55 2.11 18.86 -25.86
N THR A 56 2.77 18.85 -24.70
CA THR A 56 3.17 17.62 -24.02
C THR A 56 2.10 17.17 -23.02
N GLU A 57 1.59 15.97 -23.22
CA GLU A 57 0.70 15.28 -22.28
C GLU A 57 1.52 14.25 -21.49
N LEU A 58 1.60 14.45 -20.17
CA LEU A 58 2.26 13.53 -19.25
C LEU A 58 1.23 12.73 -18.46
N ILE A 59 1.54 11.46 -18.23
CA ILE A 59 0.77 10.59 -17.33
C ILE A 59 1.68 10.03 -16.24
N PHE A 60 1.07 9.71 -15.11
CA PHE A 60 1.78 9.46 -13.86
C PHE A 60 1.34 8.15 -13.22
N ARG A 61 2.25 7.46 -12.53
CA ARG A 61 1.92 6.28 -11.72
C ARG A 61 2.65 6.32 -10.39
N GLY A 62 1.88 6.32 -9.30
CA GLY A 62 2.40 6.35 -7.93
C GLY A 62 2.72 4.97 -7.40
N HIS A 63 3.91 4.80 -6.82
CA HIS A 63 4.36 3.57 -6.18
C HIS A 63 4.70 3.85 -4.72
N ARG A 64 4.12 3.03 -3.83
CA ARG A 64 4.37 3.11 -2.40
C ARG A 64 5.82 2.79 -2.05
N ARG A 65 6.46 1.90 -2.80
CA ARG A 65 7.85 1.50 -2.53
C ARG A 65 8.76 1.83 -3.70
N TYR A 66 9.98 2.25 -3.41
CA TYR A 66 10.98 2.53 -4.43
C TYR A 66 11.40 1.27 -5.21
N ASP A 67 11.36 0.12 -4.55
CA ASP A 67 11.82 -1.19 -5.05
C ASP A 67 10.78 -1.93 -5.90
N TRP A 68 9.64 -1.29 -6.20
CA TRP A 68 8.62 -1.85 -7.08
C TRP A 68 8.90 -1.55 -8.54
N ASN A 69 8.77 -2.60 -9.36
CA ASN A 69 8.85 -2.54 -10.81
C ASN A 69 7.47 -2.23 -11.42
N MET A 70 7.42 -1.82 -12.69
CA MET A 70 6.15 -1.64 -13.41
C MET A 70 5.59 -2.98 -13.90
N GLN A 71 5.33 -3.89 -12.96
CA GLN A 71 4.87 -5.24 -13.25
C GLN A 71 3.34 -5.37 -13.10
N PRO A 72 2.61 -5.75 -14.17
CA PRO A 72 1.17 -6.01 -14.12
C PRO A 72 0.81 -7.13 -13.16
N THR A 73 -0.44 -7.19 -12.73
CA THR A 73 -0.90 -8.21 -11.78
C THR A 73 -0.81 -9.62 -12.36
N LEU A 74 -1.07 -9.80 -13.67
CA LEU A 74 -0.88 -11.10 -14.35
C LEU A 74 0.59 -11.51 -14.44
N ALA A 75 1.50 -10.55 -14.62
CA ALA A 75 2.93 -10.84 -14.66
C ALA A 75 3.48 -11.32 -13.30
N ARG A 76 2.88 -10.91 -12.18
CA ARG A 76 3.37 -11.24 -10.82
C ARG A 76 3.27 -12.71 -10.46
N ILE A 77 2.38 -13.46 -11.11
CA ILE A 77 2.27 -14.91 -10.90
C ILE A 77 3.21 -15.73 -11.79
N ILE A 78 3.94 -15.08 -12.69
CA ILE A 78 4.86 -15.72 -13.63
C ILE A 78 6.29 -15.59 -13.08
N PRO A 79 7.08 -16.68 -13.00
CA PRO A 79 8.41 -16.65 -12.39
C PRO A 79 9.38 -15.63 -12.98
N ASN A 80 9.30 -15.36 -14.29
CA ASN A 80 10.16 -14.40 -14.99
C ASN A 80 9.50 -13.02 -15.18
N GLY A 81 8.26 -12.84 -14.72
CA GLY A 81 7.53 -11.58 -14.87
C GLY A 81 7.14 -11.20 -16.30
N ILE A 82 7.32 -12.08 -17.29
CA ILE A 82 7.03 -11.80 -18.70
C ILE A 82 5.72 -12.47 -19.08
N ILE A 83 4.76 -11.68 -19.57
CA ILE A 83 3.44 -12.18 -19.96
C ILE A 83 3.54 -12.88 -21.31
N ILE A 84 3.10 -14.13 -21.34
CA ILE A 84 2.95 -14.90 -22.58
C ILE A 84 1.51 -14.70 -23.07
N GLU A 85 1.35 -14.43 -24.36
CA GLU A 85 0.05 -14.17 -25.00
C GLU A 85 -0.97 -15.28 -24.71
N ASP A 86 -0.58 -16.55 -24.82
CA ASP A 86 -1.43 -17.71 -24.51
C ASP A 86 -2.00 -17.68 -23.08
N LEU A 87 -1.22 -17.17 -22.11
CA LEU A 87 -1.67 -17.06 -20.72
C LEU A 87 -2.70 -15.93 -20.58
N ALA A 88 -2.45 -14.79 -21.20
CA ALA A 88 -3.41 -13.67 -21.22
C ALA A 88 -4.73 -14.09 -21.89
N ASN A 89 -4.64 -14.81 -23.02
CA ASN A 89 -5.80 -15.34 -23.74
C ASN A 89 -6.61 -16.34 -22.90
N LYS A 90 -5.93 -17.25 -22.16
CA LYS A 90 -6.62 -18.15 -21.23
C LYS A 90 -7.30 -17.42 -20.09
N GLN A 91 -6.63 -16.41 -19.52
CA GLN A 91 -7.16 -15.64 -18.40
C GLN A 91 -8.42 -14.87 -18.80
N ILE A 92 -8.43 -14.22 -19.96
CA ILE A 92 -9.64 -13.54 -20.46
C ILE A 92 -10.74 -14.54 -20.82
N GLU A 93 -10.40 -15.72 -21.34
CA GLU A 93 -11.37 -16.78 -21.60
C GLU A 93 -12.05 -17.27 -20.31
N TYR A 94 -11.28 -17.50 -19.25
CA TYR A 94 -11.82 -17.85 -17.94
C TYR A 94 -12.73 -16.75 -17.39
N PHE A 95 -12.30 -15.49 -17.50
CA PHE A 95 -13.12 -14.37 -17.05
C PHE A 95 -14.43 -14.29 -17.85
N ARG A 96 -14.38 -14.35 -19.18
CA ARG A 96 -15.58 -14.39 -20.05
C ARG A 96 -16.55 -15.49 -19.69
N LYS A 97 -16.07 -16.70 -19.37
CA LYS A 97 -16.92 -17.82 -18.97
C LYS A 97 -17.57 -17.60 -17.60
N THR A 98 -16.82 -17.04 -16.65
CA THR A 98 -17.28 -16.88 -15.25
C THR A 98 -18.18 -15.68 -15.05
N ILE A 99 -18.07 -14.63 -15.87
CA ILE A 99 -18.96 -13.45 -15.79
C ILE A 99 -20.31 -13.64 -16.53
N ARG A 100 -20.50 -14.74 -17.26
CA ARG A 100 -21.77 -15.03 -17.95
C ARG A 100 -22.94 -14.98 -16.96
N GLY A 101 -23.98 -14.24 -17.32
CA GLY A 101 -25.18 -14.05 -16.48
C GLY A 101 -24.97 -13.11 -15.29
N ARG A 102 -23.79 -12.50 -15.12
CA ARG A 102 -23.48 -11.52 -14.06
C ARG A 102 -23.35 -10.09 -14.58
N ILE A 103 -23.29 -9.91 -15.90
CA ILE A 103 -23.19 -8.61 -16.57
C ILE A 103 -24.48 -8.38 -17.34
N SER A 104 -25.04 -7.17 -17.23
CA SER A 104 -26.24 -6.73 -17.94
C SER A 104 -26.01 -6.54 -19.43
N ASP A 105 -24.78 -6.17 -19.81
CA ASP A 105 -24.36 -5.96 -21.20
C ASP A 105 -23.71 -7.22 -21.79
N SER A 106 -24.44 -7.91 -22.64
CA SER A 106 -23.96 -9.08 -23.38
C SER A 106 -22.97 -8.74 -24.49
N SER A 107 -22.81 -7.46 -24.88
CA SER A 107 -21.87 -7.08 -25.94
C SER A 107 -20.43 -7.37 -25.53
N LEU A 108 -20.09 -7.28 -24.24
CA LEU A 108 -18.78 -7.62 -23.69
C LEU A 108 -18.46 -9.13 -23.71
N LEU A 109 -19.46 -9.95 -24.06
CA LEU A 109 -19.35 -11.41 -24.19
C LEU A 109 -19.28 -11.85 -25.66
N SER A 110 -19.28 -10.90 -26.59
CA SER A 110 -19.02 -11.15 -28.01
C SER A 110 -17.70 -11.93 -28.16
N ILE A 111 -17.69 -12.86 -29.10
CA ILE A 111 -16.49 -13.63 -29.47
C ILE A 111 -15.70 -12.84 -30.55
N GLU A 112 -16.32 -11.83 -31.16
CA GLU A 112 -15.70 -10.97 -32.17
C GLU A 112 -14.60 -10.14 -31.50
N GLN A 113 -13.37 -10.34 -31.97
CA GLN A 113 -12.14 -9.97 -31.29
C GLN A 113 -11.71 -8.54 -31.65
N ASP A 114 -12.51 -7.54 -31.31
CA ASP A 114 -11.96 -6.19 -31.27
C ASP A 114 -11.03 -6.08 -30.05
N GLU A 115 -9.83 -5.56 -30.27
CA GLU A 115 -8.84 -5.36 -29.22
C GLU A 115 -9.33 -4.35 -28.19
N ASP A 116 -10.06 -3.33 -28.63
CA ASP A 116 -10.70 -2.35 -27.75
C ASP A 116 -11.70 -3.04 -26.81
N GLU A 117 -12.52 -3.97 -27.31
CA GLU A 117 -13.49 -4.73 -26.49
C GLU A 117 -12.80 -5.64 -25.48
N ILE A 118 -11.67 -6.25 -25.86
CA ILE A 118 -10.84 -7.04 -24.94
C ILE A 118 -10.26 -6.15 -23.84
N ASN A 119 -9.77 -4.96 -24.18
CA ASN A 119 -9.20 -4.01 -23.22
C ASN A 119 -10.27 -3.45 -22.26
N GLU A 120 -11.49 -3.19 -22.74
CA GLU A 120 -12.64 -2.87 -21.88
C GLU A 120 -12.89 -3.99 -20.87
N LEU A 121 -12.89 -5.24 -21.34
CA LEU A 121 -13.13 -6.37 -20.47
C LEU A 121 -12.00 -6.56 -19.44
N TRP A 122 -10.75 -6.29 -19.80
CA TRP A 122 -9.63 -6.25 -18.86
C TRP A 122 -9.81 -5.18 -17.79
N SER A 123 -10.19 -3.95 -18.18
CA SER A 123 -10.44 -2.85 -17.25
C SER A 123 -11.52 -3.20 -16.22
N ILE A 124 -12.65 -3.77 -16.69
CA ILE A 124 -13.71 -4.24 -15.81
C ILE A 124 -13.18 -5.31 -14.85
N GLY A 125 -12.46 -6.31 -15.37
CA GLY A 125 -11.87 -7.35 -14.55
C GLY A 125 -10.94 -6.80 -13.47
N GLN A 126 -10.06 -5.88 -13.84
CA GLN A 126 -9.09 -5.26 -12.92
C GLN A 126 -9.77 -4.56 -11.75
N HIS A 127 -10.87 -3.84 -12.01
CA HIS A 127 -11.66 -3.21 -10.97
C HIS A 127 -12.12 -4.20 -9.88
N TYR A 128 -12.45 -5.43 -10.28
CA TYR A 128 -12.87 -6.50 -9.38
C TYR A 128 -11.72 -7.42 -8.91
N GLY A 129 -10.46 -7.04 -9.17
CA GLY A 129 -9.28 -7.78 -8.71
C GLY A 129 -8.83 -8.91 -9.64
N LEU A 130 -9.27 -8.94 -10.90
CA LEU A 130 -8.72 -9.86 -11.90
C LEU A 130 -7.23 -9.59 -12.10
N MET A 131 -6.44 -10.65 -12.25
CA MET A 131 -5.07 -10.52 -12.72
C MET A 131 -5.07 -10.20 -14.21
N THR A 132 -4.53 -9.04 -14.59
CA THR A 132 -4.59 -8.45 -15.93
C THR A 132 -3.19 -8.08 -16.46
N PRO A 133 -3.05 -7.92 -17.79
CA PRO A 133 -1.83 -7.38 -18.41
C PRO A 133 -1.74 -5.84 -18.34
N LEU A 134 -2.70 -5.16 -17.69
CA LEU A 134 -2.74 -3.70 -17.67
C LEU A 134 -1.91 -3.10 -16.53
N LEU A 135 -1.47 -1.87 -16.74
CA LEU A 135 -0.94 -1.00 -15.69
C LEU A 135 -1.74 0.29 -15.62
N ASP A 136 -2.09 0.69 -14.41
CA ASP A 136 -2.82 1.93 -14.13
C ASP A 136 -1.91 3.16 -14.23
N TRP A 137 -2.38 4.18 -14.91
CA TRP A 137 -1.81 5.51 -14.96
C TRP A 137 -2.90 6.53 -14.62
N THR A 138 -2.48 7.75 -14.32
CA THR A 138 -3.38 8.89 -14.11
C THR A 138 -2.85 10.11 -14.83
N HIS A 139 -3.74 10.91 -15.39
CA HIS A 139 -3.41 12.24 -15.92
C HIS A 139 -3.04 13.24 -14.81
N SER A 140 -3.36 12.95 -13.55
CA SER A 140 -3.12 13.86 -12.44
C SER A 140 -1.85 13.51 -11.66
N PRO A 141 -0.83 14.40 -11.63
CA PRO A 141 0.39 14.16 -10.85
C PRO A 141 0.09 14.02 -9.35
N PHE A 142 -0.94 14.71 -8.85
CA PHE A 142 -1.32 14.66 -7.45
C PHE A 142 -2.06 13.38 -7.07
N VAL A 143 -2.78 12.77 -8.00
CA VAL A 143 -3.37 11.43 -7.81
C VAL A 143 -2.27 10.37 -7.76
N ALA A 144 -1.24 10.47 -8.61
CA ALA A 144 -0.07 9.60 -8.52
C ALA A 144 0.68 9.79 -7.19
N LEU A 145 0.88 11.04 -6.76
CA LEU A 145 1.49 11.32 -5.46
C LEU A 145 0.65 10.75 -4.29
N PHE A 146 -0.68 10.82 -4.38
CA PHE A 146 -1.58 10.16 -3.44
C PHE A 146 -1.35 8.65 -3.40
N PHE A 147 -1.30 7.97 -4.54
CA PHE A 147 -1.05 6.52 -4.57
C PHE A 147 0.32 6.14 -4.00
N ALA A 148 1.33 6.99 -4.20
CA ALA A 148 2.65 6.80 -3.61
C ALA A 148 2.66 6.94 -2.07
N PHE A 149 1.82 7.81 -1.49
CA PHE A 149 1.83 8.12 -0.06
C PHE A 149 0.60 7.64 0.74
N SER A 150 -0.43 7.07 0.12
CA SER A 150 -1.72 6.79 0.78
C SER A 150 -1.68 5.70 1.84
N LYS A 151 -0.80 4.69 1.69
CA LYS A 151 -0.68 3.55 2.61
C LYS A 151 0.66 3.61 3.34
N GLN A 152 0.65 3.26 4.62
CA GLN A 152 1.85 3.17 5.46
C GLN A 152 2.69 1.95 5.08
N ASP A 153 3.96 1.95 5.50
CA ASP A 153 4.81 0.77 5.39
C ASP A 153 4.40 -0.28 6.42
N GLN A 154 4.52 -1.55 6.05
CA GLN A 154 4.16 -2.66 6.92
C GLN A 154 5.36 -3.06 7.78
N VAL A 155 5.10 -3.60 8.98
CA VAL A 155 6.15 -3.91 9.98
C VAL A 155 7.08 -5.04 9.50
N ASP A 156 6.57 -5.90 8.65
CA ASP A 156 7.21 -7.08 8.06
C ASP A 156 7.91 -6.81 6.72
N GLU A 157 7.91 -5.56 6.24
CA GLU A 157 8.57 -5.18 5.00
C GLU A 157 10.01 -4.67 5.22
N SER A 158 10.83 -4.74 4.17
CA SER A 158 12.13 -4.09 4.14
C SER A 158 12.01 -2.56 4.21
N ASP A 159 13.10 -1.91 4.63
CA ASP A 159 13.15 -0.45 4.73
C ASP A 159 12.74 0.23 3.41
N ASN A 160 12.06 1.36 3.53
CA ASN A 160 11.47 2.08 2.41
C ASN A 160 11.78 3.58 2.49
N PRO A 161 13.05 3.98 2.27
CA PRO A 161 13.48 5.37 2.43
C PRO A 161 12.88 6.33 1.37
N TYR A 162 12.37 5.80 0.25
CA TYR A 162 11.81 6.59 -0.84
C TYR A 162 10.47 6.00 -1.33
N ARG A 163 9.51 6.87 -1.61
CA ARG A 163 8.37 6.57 -2.49
C ARG A 163 8.80 6.81 -3.94
N ALA A 164 8.01 6.34 -4.91
CA ALA A 164 8.32 6.57 -6.32
C ALA A 164 7.10 7.06 -7.10
N VAL A 165 7.35 7.92 -8.09
CA VAL A 165 6.37 8.30 -9.11
C VAL A 165 7.01 8.09 -10.47
N TYR A 166 6.39 7.28 -11.31
CA TYR A 166 6.73 7.15 -12.72
C TYR A 166 6.03 8.25 -13.51
N ILE A 167 6.75 8.80 -14.49
CA ILE A 167 6.25 9.81 -15.43
C ILE A 167 6.47 9.27 -16.83
N LEU A 168 5.40 9.23 -17.63
CA LEU A 168 5.42 8.78 -19.00
C LEU A 168 4.90 9.90 -19.91
N ASN A 169 5.61 10.15 -21.01
CA ASN A 169 5.20 11.13 -22.01
C ASN A 169 4.24 10.48 -23.01
N LYS A 170 2.94 10.65 -22.77
CA LYS A 170 1.86 10.09 -23.59
C LYS A 170 1.92 10.61 -25.02
N SER A 171 2.13 11.92 -25.22
CA SER A 171 2.19 12.50 -26.56
C SER A 171 3.31 11.89 -27.41
N LYS A 172 4.49 11.66 -26.84
CA LYS A 172 5.60 11.06 -27.58
C LYS A 172 5.38 9.59 -27.93
N ILE A 173 4.73 8.83 -27.06
CA ILE A 173 4.48 7.41 -27.28
C ILE A 173 3.35 7.20 -28.28
N VAL A 174 2.29 8.01 -28.23
CA VAL A 174 1.14 7.88 -29.13
C VAL A 174 1.44 8.41 -30.53
N CYS A 175 2.26 9.45 -30.67
CA CYS A 175 2.56 10.07 -31.97
C CYS A 175 3.63 9.35 -32.81
N ASP A 176 4.38 8.40 -32.23
CA ASP A 176 5.50 7.74 -32.89
C ASP A 176 5.23 6.24 -33.05
N GLU A 177 5.15 5.78 -34.30
CA GLU A 177 4.85 4.39 -34.68
C GLU A 177 5.86 3.39 -34.10
N LYS A 178 7.06 3.84 -33.73
CA LYS A 178 8.08 3.03 -33.04
C LYS A 178 7.58 2.42 -31.74
N PHE A 179 6.59 3.05 -31.08
CA PHE A 179 6.02 2.56 -29.82
C PHE A 179 4.70 1.80 -29.98
N SER A 180 4.38 1.32 -31.19
CA SER A 180 3.14 0.59 -31.48
C SER A 180 2.88 -0.65 -30.60
N THR A 181 3.92 -1.20 -29.94
CA THR A 181 3.80 -2.31 -29.00
C THR A 181 3.28 -1.90 -27.62
N VAL A 182 3.48 -0.64 -27.21
CA VAL A 182 3.01 -0.10 -25.93
C VAL A 182 1.72 0.66 -26.15
N LYS A 183 0.59 -0.04 -26.02
CA LYS A 183 -0.73 0.53 -26.28
C LYS A 183 -1.28 1.23 -25.04
N LEU A 184 -1.67 2.49 -25.21
CA LEU A 184 -2.44 3.23 -24.23
C LEU A 184 -3.93 3.04 -24.49
N PHE A 185 -4.68 2.85 -23.42
CA PHE A 185 -6.10 2.53 -23.45
C PHE A 185 -6.84 3.36 -22.40
N GLU A 186 -7.86 4.09 -22.83
CA GLU A 186 -8.80 4.82 -21.97
C GLU A 186 -10.16 4.13 -22.04
N PRO A 187 -10.60 3.44 -20.97
CA PRO A 187 -11.87 2.75 -20.99
C PRO A 187 -13.04 3.71 -21.16
N ARG A 188 -14.01 3.29 -21.98
CA ARG A 188 -15.26 3.98 -22.25
C ARG A 188 -16.26 3.76 -21.13
N LYS A 189 -16.17 2.63 -20.41
CA LYS A 189 -17.09 2.26 -19.34
C LYS A 189 -16.49 2.55 -17.97
N ASP A 190 -17.24 3.29 -17.15
CA ASP A 190 -16.91 3.59 -15.76
C ASP A 190 -18.14 3.40 -14.88
N ASP A 191 -18.51 2.14 -14.63
CA ASP A 191 -19.74 1.77 -13.90
C ASP A 191 -19.84 2.41 -12.50
N TYR A 192 -18.72 2.80 -11.90
CA TYR A 192 -18.65 3.35 -10.55
C TYR A 192 -18.04 4.74 -10.47
N GLY A 193 -17.77 5.42 -11.58
CA GLY A 193 -17.15 6.76 -11.58
C GLY A 193 -15.69 6.80 -11.10
N ARG A 194 -15.04 5.64 -10.91
CA ARG A 194 -13.66 5.55 -10.38
C ARG A 194 -12.64 5.99 -11.42
N LEU A 195 -12.84 5.59 -12.68
CA LEU A 195 -11.92 5.93 -13.76
C LEU A 195 -11.88 7.45 -13.95
N VAL A 196 -13.05 8.10 -13.99
CA VAL A 196 -13.17 9.56 -14.10
C VAL A 196 -12.59 10.25 -12.88
N ALA A 197 -12.93 9.78 -11.66
CA ALA A 197 -12.43 10.36 -10.42
C ALA A 197 -10.90 10.34 -10.29
N GLN A 198 -10.26 9.29 -10.82
CA GLN A 198 -8.81 9.13 -10.79
C GLN A 198 -8.12 9.74 -12.02
N ALA A 199 -8.88 10.27 -12.98
CA ALA A 199 -8.39 10.62 -14.31
C ALA A 199 -7.54 9.48 -14.90
N GLY A 200 -8.06 8.26 -14.77
CA GLY A 200 -7.32 7.02 -14.98
C GLY A 200 -7.26 6.62 -16.45
N LEU A 201 -6.16 5.96 -16.80
CA LEU A 201 -5.95 5.29 -18.08
C LEU A 201 -5.03 4.09 -17.88
N PHE A 202 -4.89 3.26 -18.90
CA PHE A 202 -4.10 2.04 -18.82
C PHE A 202 -3.05 1.96 -19.94
N THR A 203 -1.94 1.29 -19.65
CA THR A 203 -1.10 0.70 -20.69
C THR A 203 -1.29 -0.80 -20.70
N VAL A 204 -1.47 -1.39 -21.88
CA VAL A 204 -1.42 -2.84 -22.06
C VAL A 204 0.04 -3.25 -22.14
N SER A 205 0.49 -4.15 -21.26
CA SER A 205 1.86 -4.63 -21.31
C SER A 205 2.08 -5.50 -22.55
N PRO A 206 3.22 -5.34 -23.24
CA PRO A 206 3.57 -6.16 -24.39
C PRO A 206 3.72 -7.62 -23.97
N TYR A 207 3.41 -8.53 -24.89
CA TYR A 207 3.69 -9.95 -24.68
C TYR A 207 5.16 -10.23 -24.98
N GLN A 208 5.73 -11.23 -24.29
CA GLN A 208 7.11 -11.70 -24.46
C GLN A 208 8.21 -10.69 -24.06
N SER A 209 7.85 -9.49 -23.62
CA SER A 209 8.77 -8.44 -23.19
C SER A 209 8.18 -7.65 -22.03
N THR A 210 8.99 -6.77 -21.44
CA THR A 210 8.55 -5.80 -20.42
C THR A 210 8.37 -4.45 -21.09
N ILE A 211 7.50 -3.58 -20.55
CA ILE A 211 7.33 -2.22 -21.09
C ILE A 211 8.66 -1.47 -21.12
N GLU A 212 9.48 -1.62 -20.10
CA GLU A 212 10.77 -0.96 -19.98
C GLU A 212 11.72 -1.33 -21.13
N ASN A 213 11.82 -2.62 -21.43
CA ASN A 213 12.62 -3.12 -22.55
C ASN A 213 12.06 -2.69 -23.91
N GLU A 214 10.74 -2.75 -24.12
CA GLU A 214 10.14 -2.29 -25.39
C GLU A 214 10.37 -0.80 -25.63
N LEU A 215 10.13 0.04 -24.61
CA LEU A 215 10.38 1.48 -24.72
C LEU A 215 11.86 1.76 -25.01
N THR A 216 12.76 1.08 -24.31
CA THR A 216 14.21 1.22 -24.51
C THR A 216 14.59 0.82 -25.93
N ASN A 217 14.15 -0.35 -26.40
CA ASN A 217 14.45 -0.85 -27.75
C ASN A 217 13.88 0.07 -28.84
N ALA A 218 12.67 0.61 -28.66
CA ALA A 218 12.06 1.54 -29.61
C ALA A 218 12.82 2.88 -29.69
N ILE A 219 13.39 3.36 -28.58
CA ILE A 219 14.22 4.58 -28.56
C ILE A 219 15.57 4.33 -29.25
N PHE A 220 16.14 3.14 -29.09
CA PHE A 220 17.46 2.78 -29.61
C PHE A 220 17.45 2.06 -30.96
N SER A 221 16.29 1.73 -31.53
CA SER A 221 16.19 0.99 -32.80
C SER A 221 16.95 1.71 -33.91
N ASP A 222 17.68 0.91 -34.70
CA ASP A 222 18.68 1.32 -35.70
C ASP A 222 18.10 2.21 -36.83
N ASP A 223 18.13 3.52 -36.62
CA ASP A 223 18.31 4.47 -37.73
C ASP A 223 19.81 4.79 -37.80
N ASP A 224 20.43 4.71 -38.97
CA ASP A 224 21.88 4.93 -39.20
C ASP A 224 22.40 6.32 -38.72
N GLU A 225 21.49 7.23 -38.34
CA GLU A 225 21.76 8.54 -37.74
C GLU A 225 21.23 8.68 -36.30
N ASN A 226 21.09 7.60 -35.53
CA ASN A 226 20.54 7.70 -34.18
C ASN A 226 21.53 8.43 -33.24
N PRO A 227 21.26 9.70 -32.84
CA PRO A 227 22.18 10.48 -32.01
C PRO A 227 22.37 9.87 -30.62
N TYR A 228 21.45 8.99 -30.19
CA TYR A 228 21.48 8.34 -28.88
C TYR A 228 22.68 7.39 -28.74
N LEU A 229 23.08 6.67 -29.79
CA LEU A 229 24.16 5.67 -29.74
C LEU A 229 25.58 6.26 -29.63
N SER A 230 25.76 7.53 -30.02
CA SER A 230 27.06 8.22 -29.95
C SER A 230 27.21 9.13 -28.73
N SER A 231 26.17 9.23 -27.91
CA SER A 231 26.10 10.10 -26.73
C SER A 231 26.61 9.43 -25.45
N SER A 232 27.09 10.23 -24.50
CA SER A 232 27.54 9.74 -23.17
C SER A 232 26.39 9.10 -22.37
N GLU A 233 26.69 8.23 -21.40
CA GLU A 233 25.66 7.57 -20.57
C GLU A 233 24.70 8.57 -19.88
N ASP A 234 25.22 9.69 -19.38
CA ASP A 234 24.41 10.75 -18.77
C ASP A 234 23.48 11.43 -19.79
N GLU A 235 23.96 11.60 -21.01
CA GLU A 235 23.18 12.18 -22.10
C GLU A 235 22.09 11.20 -22.57
N GLN A 236 22.39 9.91 -22.65
CA GLN A 236 21.39 8.86 -22.90
C GLN A 236 20.30 8.87 -21.81
N ALA A 237 20.70 8.95 -20.53
CA ALA A 237 19.75 9.02 -19.41
C ALA A 237 18.81 10.21 -19.53
N HIS A 238 19.34 11.40 -19.83
CA HIS A 238 18.54 12.60 -20.06
C HIS A 238 17.60 12.47 -21.26
N LEU A 239 18.03 11.82 -22.35
CA LEU A 239 17.25 11.68 -23.56
C LEU A 239 16.10 10.67 -23.39
N ILE A 240 16.35 9.53 -22.77
CA ILE A 240 15.29 8.56 -22.41
C ILE A 240 14.32 9.17 -21.41
N ALA A 241 14.80 9.98 -20.46
CA ALA A 241 13.96 10.62 -19.44
C ALA A 241 12.85 11.51 -20.01
N LYS A 242 13.01 11.97 -21.27
CA LYS A 242 11.95 12.72 -21.98
C LYS A 242 10.76 11.86 -22.40
N TYR A 243 10.93 10.54 -22.47
CA TYR A 243 9.89 9.56 -22.79
C TYR A 243 9.34 8.92 -21.52
N ILE A 244 10.22 8.43 -20.66
CA ILE A 244 9.87 7.81 -19.38
C ILE A 244 10.95 8.07 -18.33
N CYS A 245 10.54 8.43 -17.13
CA CYS A 245 11.44 8.50 -15.99
C CYS A 245 10.75 8.11 -14.68
N LYS A 246 11.57 7.81 -13.67
CA LYS A 246 11.10 7.53 -12.31
C LYS A 246 11.69 8.54 -11.34
N ILE A 247 10.81 9.20 -10.60
CA ILE A 247 11.17 10.18 -9.58
C ILE A 247 11.08 9.50 -8.22
N TYR A 248 12.21 9.40 -7.52
CA TYR A 248 12.22 9.01 -6.11
C TYR A 248 11.91 10.21 -5.24
N ILE A 249 10.96 10.04 -4.33
CA ILE A 249 10.51 11.07 -3.40
C ILE A 249 10.78 10.56 -2.00
N LYS A 250 11.61 11.28 -1.23
CA LYS A 250 11.98 10.83 0.11
C LYS A 250 10.74 10.56 0.96
N ASN A 251 10.70 9.41 1.61
CA ASN A 251 9.57 8.97 2.43
C ASN A 251 9.57 9.68 3.78
N THR A 252 9.26 10.98 3.76
CA THR A 252 9.18 11.84 4.93
C THR A 252 7.87 12.63 4.90
N GLU A 253 7.37 12.98 6.09
CA GLU A 253 6.18 13.83 6.24
C GLU A 253 4.91 13.32 5.51
N GLN A 254 4.72 12.00 5.40
CA GLN A 254 3.58 11.36 4.72
C GLN A 254 2.23 11.98 5.09
N GLU A 255 1.95 12.18 6.38
CA GLU A 255 0.68 12.77 6.84
C GLU A 255 0.50 14.22 6.35
N LYS A 256 1.57 15.01 6.29
CA LYS A 256 1.50 16.39 5.78
C LYS A 256 1.28 16.40 4.28
N CYS A 257 1.92 15.50 3.54
CA CYS A 257 1.67 15.30 2.11
C CYS A 257 0.20 14.97 1.84
N LEU A 258 -0.37 13.98 2.56
CA LEU A 258 -1.78 13.60 2.41
C LEU A 258 -2.75 14.72 2.81
N ARG A 259 -2.45 15.49 3.86
CA ARG A 259 -3.24 16.68 4.23
C ARG A 259 -3.18 17.77 3.16
N PHE A 260 -2.04 17.96 2.52
CA PHE A 260 -1.88 18.90 1.40
C PHE A 260 -2.72 18.45 0.19
N LEU A 261 -2.63 17.18 -0.20
CA LEU A 261 -3.42 16.59 -1.29
C LEU A 261 -4.94 16.70 -1.04
N ARG A 262 -5.38 16.49 0.21
CA ARG A 262 -6.78 16.67 0.61
C ARG A 262 -7.31 18.08 0.36
N LYS A 263 -6.47 19.12 0.55
CA LYS A 263 -6.87 20.51 0.25
C LYS A 263 -7.12 20.76 -1.23
N MET A 264 -6.58 19.90 -2.10
CA MET A 264 -6.82 19.89 -3.54
C MET A 264 -7.89 18.88 -3.95
N ASN A 265 -8.72 18.42 -3.00
CA ASN A 265 -9.77 17.42 -3.21
C ASN A 265 -9.25 16.04 -3.68
N VAL A 266 -7.98 15.70 -3.38
CA VAL A 266 -7.40 14.39 -3.66
C VAL A 266 -7.35 13.57 -2.38
N HIS A 267 -8.32 12.67 -2.20
CA HIS A 267 -8.43 11.78 -1.04
C HIS A 267 -9.24 10.51 -1.36
N HIS A 268 -9.24 9.52 -0.46
CA HIS A 268 -9.92 8.23 -0.67
C HIS A 268 -11.38 8.39 -1.14
N ALA A 269 -12.20 9.21 -0.47
CA ALA A 269 -13.61 9.38 -0.85
C ALA A 269 -13.83 10.09 -2.21
N SER A 270 -12.86 10.86 -2.72
CA SER A 270 -13.01 11.49 -4.04
C SER A 270 -12.53 10.56 -5.14
N LEU A 271 -11.43 9.81 -4.91
CA LEU A 271 -10.85 8.88 -5.88
C LEU A 271 -11.57 7.53 -5.95
N PHE A 272 -12.24 7.15 -4.86
CA PHE A 272 -13.07 5.96 -4.75
C PHE A 272 -14.46 6.40 -4.30
N PRO A 273 -15.36 6.79 -5.23
CA PRO A 273 -16.66 7.39 -4.92
C PRO A 273 -17.70 6.35 -4.45
N ASP A 274 -17.25 5.17 -4.03
CA ASP A 274 -18.08 4.11 -3.49
C ASP A 274 -18.07 4.11 -1.95
N LEU A 275 -18.92 3.27 -1.36
CA LEU A 275 -19.02 3.16 0.10
C LEU A 275 -17.71 2.71 0.74
N LEU A 276 -16.89 1.93 0.02
CA LEU A 276 -15.58 1.51 0.49
C LEU A 276 -14.64 2.71 0.65
N GLY A 277 -14.53 3.56 -0.37
CA GLY A 277 -13.72 4.77 -0.31
C GLY A 277 -14.20 5.77 0.75
N ALA A 278 -15.52 5.90 0.91
CA ALA A 278 -16.10 6.74 1.96
C ALA A 278 -15.76 6.22 3.38
N ALA A 279 -15.84 4.90 3.60
CA ALA A 279 -15.49 4.28 4.87
C ALA A 279 -14.00 4.41 5.17
N GLU A 280 -13.12 4.13 4.19
CA GLU A 280 -11.68 4.31 4.35
C GLU A 280 -11.32 5.76 4.69
N TYR A 281 -11.96 6.73 4.03
CA TYR A 281 -11.72 8.14 4.31
C TYR A 281 -12.17 8.54 5.72
N SER A 282 -13.33 8.05 6.17
CA SER A 282 -13.83 8.28 7.52
C SER A 282 -12.87 7.74 8.58
N ASN A 283 -12.30 6.55 8.35
CA ASN A 283 -11.29 5.94 9.23
C ASN A 283 -10.02 6.81 9.32
N ILE A 284 -9.60 7.43 8.22
CA ILE A 284 -8.45 8.35 8.22
C ILE A 284 -8.76 9.60 9.04
N LEU A 285 -9.94 10.20 8.85
CA LEU A 285 -10.34 11.42 9.57
C LEU A 285 -10.41 11.21 11.08
N ILE A 286 -11.02 10.11 11.54
CA ILE A 286 -11.08 9.81 12.98
C ILE A 286 -9.70 9.51 13.56
N SER A 287 -8.83 8.82 12.81
CA SER A 287 -7.45 8.55 13.24
C SER A 287 -6.65 9.84 13.42
N GLU A 288 -6.79 10.79 12.51
CA GLU A 288 -6.15 12.12 12.64
C GLU A 288 -6.73 12.93 13.80
N PHE A 289 -8.06 12.91 13.97
CA PHE A 289 -8.73 13.59 15.08
C PHE A 289 -8.20 13.12 16.44
N VAL A 290 -8.06 11.81 16.64
CA VAL A 290 -7.51 11.23 17.87
C VAL A 290 -6.05 11.64 18.11
N LYS A 291 -5.24 11.77 17.06
CA LYS A 291 -3.83 12.21 17.18
C LYS A 291 -3.68 13.69 17.54
N LEU A 292 -4.63 14.53 17.14
CA LEU A 292 -4.60 15.98 17.39
C LEU A 292 -5.17 16.38 18.75
N GLN A 293 -5.89 15.48 19.42
CA GLN A 293 -6.37 15.69 20.80
C GLN A 293 -5.17 15.81 21.75
N PRO A 294 -5.15 16.78 22.68
CA PRO A 294 -4.18 16.82 23.77
C PRO A 294 -4.24 15.50 24.53
N ARG A 295 -3.08 14.93 24.93
CA ARG A 295 -3.04 13.69 25.73
C ARG A 295 -3.87 13.79 27.02
N ASP A 296 -4.08 15.00 27.52
CA ASP A 296 -4.91 15.27 28.71
C ASP A 296 -6.42 15.02 28.48
N ASN A 297 -6.92 15.16 27.25
CA ASN A 297 -8.34 14.91 26.93
C ASN A 297 -8.66 13.43 26.71
N GLN A 298 -7.65 12.59 26.44
CA GLN A 298 -7.89 11.14 26.37
C GLN A 298 -8.31 10.59 27.74
N VAL A 299 -7.83 11.17 28.84
CA VAL A 299 -8.30 10.85 30.20
C VAL A 299 -9.74 11.34 30.41
N ASN A 300 -10.05 12.57 29.98
CA ASN A 300 -11.37 13.18 30.17
C ASN A 300 -12.51 12.48 29.42
N ILE A 301 -12.30 11.91 28.23
CA ILE A 301 -13.38 11.20 27.51
C ILE A 301 -13.75 9.89 28.23
N TYR A 302 -12.77 9.17 28.79
CA TYR A 302 -13.06 8.03 29.66
C TYR A 302 -13.67 8.47 31.00
N GLU A 303 -13.32 9.64 31.54
CA GLU A 303 -13.92 10.20 32.75
C GLU A 303 -15.36 10.71 32.53
N GLU A 304 -15.67 11.30 31.37
CA GLU A 304 -17.02 11.75 31.02
C GLU A 304 -17.94 10.57 30.68
N GLU A 305 -17.46 9.55 29.94
CA GLU A 305 -18.23 8.31 29.73
C GLU A 305 -18.43 7.53 31.04
N THR A 306 -17.46 7.52 31.95
CA THR A 306 -17.66 6.92 33.28
C THR A 306 -18.59 7.75 34.16
N ASN A 307 -18.61 9.07 34.06
CA ASN A 307 -19.55 9.92 34.80
C ASN A 307 -20.97 9.84 34.24
N PHE A 308 -21.15 9.79 32.91
CA PHE A 308 -22.45 9.62 32.27
C PHE A 308 -23.04 8.22 32.52
N ASN A 309 -22.18 7.20 32.64
CA ASN A 309 -22.59 5.86 33.05
C ASN A 309 -22.80 5.73 34.58
N LYS A 310 -22.07 6.48 35.41
CA LYS A 310 -22.28 6.55 36.88
C LYS A 310 -23.63 7.17 37.24
N GLU A 311 -24.10 8.20 36.53
CA GLU A 311 -25.43 8.77 36.79
C GLU A 311 -26.56 7.79 36.47
N LYS A 312 -26.40 6.94 35.43
CA LYS A 312 -27.33 5.84 35.13
C LYS A 312 -27.16 4.59 36.01
N GLN A 313 -26.01 4.44 36.68
CA GLN A 313 -25.72 3.35 37.62
C GLN A 313 -25.87 3.75 39.09
N SER A 314 -26.48 4.90 39.40
CA SER A 314 -26.88 5.25 40.77
C SER A 314 -27.97 4.34 41.37
N ASN A 315 -28.41 3.32 40.63
CA ASN A 315 -29.15 2.17 41.16
C ASN A 315 -28.53 0.85 40.66
N LYS A 316 -27.32 0.54 41.15
CA LYS A 316 -26.85 -0.82 41.49
C LYS A 316 -25.40 -0.75 41.94
N ASP A 317 -25.18 -1.15 43.20
CA ASP A 317 -23.89 -1.27 43.86
C ASP A 317 -22.80 -1.82 42.93
N THR A 318 -21.84 -0.98 42.57
CA THR A 318 -20.68 -1.39 41.77
C THR A 318 -19.46 -1.43 42.71
N LYS A 319 -19.03 -2.65 43.06
CA LYS A 319 -17.73 -2.86 43.71
C LYS A 319 -16.61 -2.51 42.72
N SER A 320 -15.74 -1.58 43.07
CA SER A 320 -14.51 -1.30 42.31
C SER A 320 -13.46 -2.36 42.62
N TYR A 321 -12.92 -3.03 41.60
CA TYR A 321 -11.80 -3.96 41.77
C TYR A 321 -10.48 -3.19 41.67
N ASN A 322 -9.91 -2.80 42.81
CA ASN A 322 -8.48 -2.46 42.89
C ASN A 322 -7.68 -3.76 43.03
N ILE A 323 -7.11 -4.27 41.94
CA ILE A 323 -6.29 -5.49 41.98
C ILE A 323 -4.85 -5.10 42.36
N PRO A 324 -4.25 -5.69 43.42
CA PRO A 324 -2.90 -5.35 43.86
C PRO A 324 -1.82 -5.87 42.89
N ASP A 325 -1.23 -4.94 42.15
CA ASP A 325 -0.31 -5.10 41.00
C ASP A 325 0.88 -6.08 41.19
N LYS A 326 1.36 -6.29 42.43
CA LYS A 326 2.53 -7.17 42.70
C LYS A 326 2.17 -8.62 43.03
N ASN A 327 0.94 -8.89 43.47
CA ASN A 327 0.57 -10.24 43.92
C ASN A 327 0.21 -11.16 42.73
N LEU A 328 -0.34 -10.58 41.66
CA LEU A 328 -0.74 -11.29 40.45
C LEU A 328 0.46 -11.84 39.66
N ILE A 329 1.51 -11.03 39.48
CA ILE A 329 2.75 -11.46 38.81
C ILE A 329 3.36 -12.67 39.52
N ASN A 330 3.40 -12.66 40.87
CA ASN A 330 3.94 -13.77 41.65
C ASN A 330 3.07 -15.04 41.54
N LYS A 331 1.74 -14.91 41.46
CA LYS A 331 0.83 -16.03 41.18
C LYS A 331 1.09 -16.60 39.77
N ILE A 332 1.24 -15.74 38.74
CA ILE A 332 1.54 -16.15 37.35
C ILE A 332 2.91 -16.84 37.28
N LYS A 333 3.94 -16.29 37.91
CA LYS A 333 5.27 -16.90 37.95
C LYS A 333 5.25 -18.29 38.59
N LYS A 334 4.51 -18.48 39.69
CA LYS A 334 4.33 -19.80 40.32
C LYS A 334 3.63 -20.80 39.40
N LEU A 335 2.68 -20.36 38.59
CA LEU A 335 1.99 -21.22 37.60
C LEU A 335 2.90 -21.60 36.43
N LEU A 336 3.86 -20.75 36.08
CA LEU A 336 4.84 -21.00 35.01
C LEU A 336 6.05 -21.84 35.48
N ASP A 337 6.26 -21.99 36.80
CA ASP A 337 7.44 -22.62 37.40
C ASP A 337 7.40 -24.16 37.40
N HIS A 338 6.56 -24.76 36.56
CA HIS A 338 6.44 -26.22 36.49
C HIS A 338 7.42 -26.91 35.54
N ASN A 339 8.18 -26.20 34.68
CA ASN A 339 9.30 -26.82 33.94
C ASN A 339 10.32 -25.83 33.35
N ASP A 340 11.56 -25.96 33.83
CA ASP A 340 12.86 -25.74 33.16
C ASP A 340 13.46 -24.31 32.94
N LYS A 341 14.43 -24.02 33.83
CA LYS A 341 15.81 -23.52 33.62
C LYS A 341 16.15 -22.13 33.03
N ASN A 342 15.25 -21.35 32.44
CA ASN A 342 15.58 -19.98 32.01
C ASN A 342 14.74 -18.92 32.73
N SER A 343 15.18 -18.52 33.93
CA SER A 343 14.51 -17.52 34.79
C SER A 343 14.19 -16.19 34.07
N THR A 344 15.04 -15.77 33.14
CA THR A 344 14.89 -14.48 32.45
C THR A 344 13.69 -14.42 31.50
N ASN A 345 13.34 -15.52 30.81
CA ASN A 345 12.19 -15.53 29.88
C ASN A 345 10.84 -15.64 30.59
N ILE A 346 10.82 -16.30 31.76
CA ILE A 346 9.61 -16.47 32.58
C ILE A 346 9.16 -15.12 33.14
N ASP A 347 10.09 -14.24 33.51
CA ASP A 347 9.78 -12.91 34.03
C ASP A 347 9.09 -12.03 32.98
N PHE A 348 9.62 -11.98 31.75
CA PHE A 348 9.00 -11.24 30.66
C PHE A 348 7.69 -11.86 30.21
N LEU A 349 7.60 -13.19 30.17
CA LEU A 349 6.35 -13.88 29.86
C LEU A 349 5.27 -13.55 30.90
N ALA A 350 5.59 -13.56 32.19
CA ALA A 350 4.66 -13.24 33.25
C ALA A 350 4.11 -11.80 33.17
N GLU A 351 4.97 -10.81 32.85
CA GLU A 351 4.53 -9.42 32.65
C GLU A 351 3.59 -9.27 31.45
N ASN A 352 3.93 -9.88 30.30
CA ASN A 352 3.06 -9.80 29.12
C ASN A 352 1.72 -10.54 29.31
N LEU A 353 1.73 -11.68 30.01
CA LEU A 353 0.50 -12.39 30.38
C LEU A 353 -0.37 -11.55 31.32
N LYS A 354 0.25 -10.84 32.28
CA LYS A 354 -0.45 -9.92 33.19
C LYS A 354 -1.16 -8.81 32.42
N GLU A 355 -0.49 -8.16 31.46
CA GLU A 355 -1.10 -7.09 30.66
C GLU A 355 -2.34 -7.57 29.89
N VAL A 356 -2.25 -8.75 29.26
CA VAL A 356 -3.39 -9.35 28.55
C VAL A 356 -4.55 -9.66 29.50
N LEU A 357 -4.26 -10.15 30.71
CA LEU A 357 -5.29 -10.42 31.72
C LEU A 357 -5.96 -9.12 32.19
N ILE A 358 -5.18 -8.12 32.64
CA ILE A 358 -5.70 -6.84 33.16
C ILE A 358 -6.58 -6.14 32.11
N LYS A 359 -6.13 -6.09 30.85
CA LYS A 359 -6.85 -5.45 29.75
C LYS A 359 -8.26 -6.00 29.56
N ASN A 360 -8.43 -7.31 29.75
CA ASN A 360 -9.71 -7.97 29.50
C ASN A 360 -10.58 -8.13 30.76
N ILE A 361 -9.98 -8.19 31.96
CA ILE A 361 -10.72 -8.23 33.25
C ILE A 361 -11.43 -6.92 33.55
N GLN A 362 -10.92 -5.78 33.06
CA GLN A 362 -11.60 -4.49 33.15
C GLN A 362 -12.97 -4.46 32.47
N ILE A 363 -13.29 -5.46 31.64
CA ILE A 363 -14.59 -5.58 30.99
C ILE A 363 -15.59 -6.24 31.98
N PRO A 364 -16.70 -5.57 32.33
CA PRO A 364 -17.73 -6.16 33.18
C PRO A 364 -18.27 -7.49 32.62
N ASP A 365 -18.41 -8.49 33.48
CA ASP A 365 -18.89 -9.85 33.17
C ASP A 365 -18.08 -10.61 32.10
N TRP A 366 -16.79 -10.29 31.91
CA TRP A 366 -15.93 -10.95 30.91
C TRP A 366 -15.94 -12.48 31.01
N ASN A 367 -16.06 -13.01 32.24
CA ASN A 367 -16.11 -14.43 32.56
C ASN A 367 -17.41 -15.14 32.12
N SER A 368 -18.44 -14.39 31.73
CA SER A 368 -19.70 -14.92 31.20
C SER A 368 -19.81 -14.82 29.67
N ARG A 369 -18.85 -14.13 29.01
CA ARG A 369 -18.90 -13.84 27.57
C ARG A 369 -17.95 -14.75 26.81
N GLU A 370 -18.49 -15.80 26.19
CA GLU A 370 -17.73 -16.75 25.34
C GLU A 370 -16.80 -16.09 24.30
N PRO A 371 -17.20 -15.00 23.60
CA PRO A 371 -16.31 -14.36 22.61
C PRO A 371 -15.06 -13.73 23.22
N ILE A 372 -15.18 -13.19 24.44
CA ILE A 372 -14.05 -12.56 25.15
C ILE A 372 -13.10 -13.64 25.65
N ILE A 373 -13.63 -14.72 26.22
CA ILE A 373 -12.84 -15.87 26.67
C ILE A 373 -12.09 -16.50 25.48
N ALA A 374 -12.76 -16.67 24.33
CA ALA A 374 -12.12 -17.19 23.12
C ALA A 374 -10.98 -16.30 22.62
N LYS A 375 -11.19 -14.98 22.61
CA LYS A 375 -10.17 -13.99 22.24
C LYS A 375 -8.98 -14.02 23.21
N MET A 376 -9.24 -14.03 24.51
CA MET A 376 -8.21 -14.10 25.54
C MET A 376 -7.37 -15.38 25.40
N ARG A 377 -8.01 -16.53 25.19
CA ARG A 377 -7.31 -17.80 24.95
C ARG A 377 -6.36 -17.72 23.76
N THR A 378 -6.80 -17.12 22.65
CA THR A 378 -5.94 -16.94 21.47
C THR A 378 -4.75 -16.02 21.75
N GLU A 379 -4.96 -14.89 22.42
CA GLU A 379 -3.89 -13.96 22.80
C GLU A 379 -2.86 -14.63 23.74
N LEU A 380 -3.33 -15.40 24.74
CA LEU A 380 -2.47 -16.14 25.66
C LEU A 380 -1.66 -17.24 24.92
N LYS A 381 -2.27 -17.99 23.99
CA LYS A 381 -1.55 -18.99 23.17
C LYS A 381 -0.45 -18.37 22.32
N ILE A 382 -0.70 -17.19 21.74
CA ILE A 382 0.32 -16.46 20.95
C ILE A 382 1.51 -16.08 21.82
N LEU A 383 1.28 -15.63 23.05
CA LEU A 383 2.35 -15.30 23.99
C LEU A 383 3.14 -16.54 24.43
N LEU A 384 2.47 -17.64 24.79
CA LEU A 384 3.14 -18.88 25.16
C LEU A 384 4.03 -19.41 24.02
N ARG A 385 3.55 -19.32 22.77
CA ARG A 385 4.32 -19.68 21.57
C ARG A 385 5.53 -18.77 21.36
N LYS A 386 5.35 -17.45 21.51
CA LYS A 386 6.41 -16.45 21.32
C LYS A 386 7.58 -16.62 22.28
N TYR A 387 7.30 -17.07 23.51
CA TYR A 387 8.30 -17.28 24.56
C TYR A 387 8.71 -18.76 24.71
N GLU A 388 8.45 -19.60 23.71
CA GLU A 388 8.85 -21.01 23.65
C GLU A 388 8.38 -21.87 24.84
N TYR A 389 7.24 -21.53 25.46
CA TYR A 389 6.68 -22.31 26.55
C TYR A 389 6.15 -23.66 26.04
N PRO A 390 6.31 -24.79 26.77
CA PRO A 390 6.02 -26.11 26.22
C PRO A 390 4.54 -26.32 25.91
N GLU A 391 4.25 -26.77 24.69
CA GLU A 391 2.88 -26.92 24.15
C GLU A 391 2.00 -27.87 24.97
N SER A 392 2.60 -28.88 25.61
CA SER A 392 1.90 -29.84 26.47
C SER A 392 1.18 -29.21 27.66
N TYR A 393 1.58 -28.00 28.08
CA TYR A 393 1.01 -27.31 29.25
C TYR A 393 0.17 -26.09 28.87
N TRP A 394 -0.03 -25.79 27.58
CA TRP A 394 -0.72 -24.56 27.17
C TRP A 394 -2.14 -24.49 27.69
N ASP A 395 -2.93 -25.54 27.47
CA ASP A 395 -4.35 -25.53 27.86
C ASP A 395 -4.52 -25.54 29.39
N GLU A 396 -3.66 -26.25 30.12
CA GLU A 396 -3.65 -26.26 31.59
C GLU A 396 -3.28 -24.88 32.16
N THR A 397 -2.22 -24.27 31.61
CA THR A 397 -1.74 -22.94 32.03
C THR A 397 -2.80 -21.88 31.75
N ILE A 398 -3.41 -21.89 30.57
CA ILE A 398 -4.44 -20.93 30.19
C ILE A 398 -5.69 -21.09 31.05
N ASN A 399 -6.16 -22.32 31.30
CA ASN A 399 -7.30 -22.55 32.17
C ASN A 399 -7.00 -22.10 33.61
N SER A 400 -5.79 -22.33 34.10
CA SER A 400 -5.36 -21.85 35.41
C SER A 400 -5.31 -20.33 35.49
N LEU A 401 -4.81 -19.65 34.45
CA LEU A 401 -4.77 -18.19 34.35
C LEU A 401 -6.16 -17.56 34.33
N LEU A 402 -7.11 -18.17 33.62
CA LEU A 402 -8.51 -17.71 33.55
C LEU A 402 -9.29 -17.94 34.85
N ASN A 403 -8.85 -18.91 35.65
CA ASN A 403 -9.46 -19.27 36.94
C ASN A 403 -8.75 -18.63 38.15
N ILE A 404 -7.77 -17.75 37.93
CA ILE A 404 -7.15 -17.03 39.05
C ILE A 404 -8.25 -16.20 39.73
N GLU A 405 -8.50 -16.45 41.02
CA GLU A 405 -9.34 -15.58 41.83
C GLU A 405 -8.70 -14.18 41.89
N TYR A 406 -9.31 -13.25 41.18
CA TYR A 406 -8.99 -11.83 41.25
C TYR A 406 -9.61 -11.29 42.55
N GLU A 407 -8.91 -11.48 43.67
CA GLU A 407 -9.33 -10.97 44.97
C GLU A 407 -9.63 -9.47 44.86
N SER A 408 -10.90 -9.09 45.08
CA SER A 408 -11.27 -7.72 45.39
C SER A 408 -10.71 -7.39 46.77
N LEU A 409 -9.68 -6.55 46.84
CA LEU A 409 -9.40 -5.84 48.08
C LEU A 409 -10.52 -4.81 48.27
N ASP A 410 -11.33 -5.00 49.31
CA ASP A 410 -12.23 -3.97 49.84
C ASP A 410 -11.46 -2.72 50.28
#